data_AF-A0A8C2ZJP9-F1
#
_entry.id   AF-A0A8C2ZJP9-F1
#
_cell.length_a   1.000
_cell.length_b   1.000
_cell.length_c   1.000
_cell.angle_alpha   90.00
_cell.angle_beta   90.00
_cell.angle_gamma   90.00
#
_symmetry.space_group_name_H-M   'P 1'
#
loop_
_entity.id
_entity.type
_entity.pdbx_description
1 polymer ?
#
loop_
_entity_poly.entity_id
_entity_poly.type
_entity_poly.pdbx_seq_one_letter_code
_entity_poly.pdbx_strand_id
1 'polypeptide(L)'
;MDWRPVQGVPCLRPMSAGIGSSTPATLMRISGIENGWMDGYIYIYIQIMLFNYVKTPHLPLGSDPCCLPWIRRSFFGLKETGGLDPTTLDVMKEPRCGVSDISRYGHFDGKPRWKKRLLTYRITQYTQDLTQSQVDAIIAQAFQLYSDVIPLDFKQVNSGTADIMILFKGGYHGDFYPFDGAGGVLAHANSPGWGQGGDTHFDDDERWTFTQRGVNLLLVAAHEFGHALGLDHSRDRGALMYPTYRYVNTNGYRLPDDDKHGVQALYGEQKHQIRGLVFDAATSIRRDLFFFKNGTTATGIRFTKVNTKWSQINYVDAAFEVPSKDVVYLFEGNVHHGFPKSLTNLGLPSSVSKVDAAVYVPTTRKTLIFVNNQYWRRVYDQGRNQMDVGYPRYITQDFPGIGSKVDAAFENYGYLYFSDGPRQSEYYLPYRRVMRVLLNYGWLNCY
;
A
#
# COMPACT_ATOMS: atom_id res chain seq x y z
N MET A 1 9.44 -62.99 -27.20
CA MET A 1 8.46 -61.97 -27.66
C MET A 1 9.23 -60.66 -27.69
N ASP A 2 10.09 -60.34 -28.67
CA ASP A 2 9.92 -60.32 -30.14
C ASP A 2 8.55 -59.78 -30.55
N TRP A 3 8.50 -58.51 -30.99
CA TRP A 3 8.41 -58.12 -32.40
C TRP A 3 8.78 -56.63 -32.60
N ARG A 4 9.38 -56.39 -33.77
CA ARG A 4 10.10 -55.20 -34.24
C ARG A 4 9.20 -54.08 -34.81
N PRO A 5 9.76 -52.88 -35.08
CA PRO A 5 9.07 -51.70 -35.62
C PRO A 5 8.93 -51.74 -37.16
N VAL A 6 8.02 -50.93 -37.71
CA VAL A 6 7.86 -50.71 -39.16
C VAL A 6 8.50 -49.37 -39.56
N GLN A 7 9.29 -49.43 -40.64
CA GLN A 7 10.10 -48.41 -41.28
C GLN A 7 9.41 -47.75 -42.50
N GLY A 8 9.96 -46.60 -42.96
CA GLY A 8 9.95 -46.10 -44.36
C GLY A 8 9.39 -44.67 -44.52
N VAL A 9 10.13 -43.53 -44.56
CA VAL A 9 11.28 -43.01 -45.38
C VAL A 9 10.82 -42.60 -46.82
N PRO A 10 11.26 -41.50 -47.51
CA PRO A 10 12.50 -40.64 -47.38
C PRO A 10 12.28 -39.10 -47.31
N CYS A 11 13.09 -38.32 -46.57
CA CYS A 11 14.38 -37.67 -46.92
C CYS A 11 14.43 -36.83 -48.21
N LEU A 12 14.71 -35.51 -48.09
CA LEU A 12 15.73 -34.79 -48.90
C LEU A 12 16.18 -33.46 -48.24
N ARG A 13 17.43 -33.53 -47.76
CA ARG A 13 18.55 -32.60 -47.52
C ARG A 13 18.47 -31.04 -47.61
N PRO A 14 19.45 -30.36 -46.96
CA PRO A 14 19.47 -28.92 -46.70
C PRO A 14 20.14 -28.11 -47.82
N MET A 15 19.80 -26.82 -47.92
CA MET A 15 20.57 -25.84 -48.68
C MET A 15 21.17 -24.78 -47.74
N SER A 16 22.50 -24.67 -47.82
CA SER A 16 23.33 -23.61 -47.27
C SER A 16 23.64 -22.55 -48.32
N ALA A 17 23.55 -21.27 -47.97
CA ALA A 17 24.36 -20.12 -48.45
C ALA A 17 23.65 -18.83 -47.96
N GLY A 18 24.28 -17.78 -47.46
CA GLY A 18 25.69 -17.44 -47.36
C GLY A 18 25.87 -16.20 -46.47
N ILE A 19 27.14 -15.91 -46.21
CA ILE A 19 27.64 -14.73 -45.48
C ILE A 19 27.41 -13.47 -46.32
N GLY A 20 26.95 -12.37 -45.70
CA GLY A 20 26.78 -11.07 -46.37
C GLY A 20 26.50 -9.90 -45.42
N SER A 21 27.59 -9.26 -44.98
CA SER A 21 27.78 -7.85 -44.59
C SER A 21 26.58 -6.87 -44.50
N SER A 22 26.44 -6.27 -43.30
CA SER A 22 26.29 -4.84 -42.97
C SER A 22 25.45 -3.86 -43.82
N THR A 23 24.65 -3.05 -43.08
CA THR A 23 24.06 -1.71 -43.33
C THR A 23 22.59 -1.64 -43.79
N PRO A 24 21.89 -0.52 -43.54
CA PRO A 24 21.38 -0.06 -42.24
C PRO A 24 19.84 -0.10 -42.19
N ALA A 25 19.26 0.08 -41.00
CA ALA A 25 17.82 0.27 -40.84
C ALA A 25 17.36 1.49 -41.66
N THR A 26 16.70 1.23 -42.78
CA THR A 26 16.00 2.24 -43.57
C THR A 26 14.85 2.77 -42.71
N LEU A 27 15.02 3.98 -42.18
CA LEU A 27 13.94 4.85 -41.74
C LEU A 27 12.94 4.95 -42.91
N MET A 28 11.79 4.30 -42.78
CA MET A 28 10.67 4.48 -43.68
C MET A 28 10.13 5.89 -43.44
N ARG A 29 10.64 6.87 -44.20
CA ARG A 29 10.02 8.19 -44.34
C ARG A 29 8.66 7.98 -44.98
N ILE A 30 7.60 8.09 -44.18
CA ILE A 30 6.24 8.26 -44.71
C ILE A 30 6.11 9.75 -45.08
N SER A 31 6.40 10.07 -46.34
CA SER A 31 6.04 11.35 -46.96
C SER A 31 4.58 11.30 -47.37
N GLY A 32 3.73 12.04 -46.67
CA GLY A 32 2.31 12.15 -46.97
C GLY A 32 1.49 12.66 -45.79
N ILE A 33 1.92 13.77 -45.18
CA ILE A 33 1.16 14.48 -44.14
C ILE A 33 0.29 15.49 -44.86
N GLU A 34 -0.99 15.17 -45.05
CA GLU A 34 -2.06 16.14 -45.20
C GLU A 34 -3.39 15.42 -44.96
N ASN A 35 -4.18 15.95 -44.01
CA ASN A 35 -5.51 15.55 -43.55
C ASN A 35 -5.56 14.73 -42.24
N GLY A 36 -5.88 15.41 -41.14
CA GLY A 36 -6.06 14.91 -39.77
C GLY A 36 -7.21 13.92 -39.52
N TRP A 37 -7.58 13.13 -40.53
CA TRP A 37 -8.49 11.99 -40.39
C TRP A 37 -7.73 10.66 -40.14
N MET A 38 -6.42 10.60 -40.43
CA MET A 38 -5.59 9.38 -40.20
C MET A 38 -5.09 9.22 -38.75
N ASP A 39 -4.93 10.30 -37.99
CA ASP A 39 -4.38 10.24 -36.62
C ASP A 39 -5.28 9.44 -35.66
N GLY A 40 -6.60 9.53 -35.84
CA GLY A 40 -7.57 8.76 -35.06
C GLY A 40 -7.49 7.25 -35.33
N TYR A 41 -7.35 6.84 -36.60
CA TYR A 41 -7.28 5.42 -36.98
C TYR A 41 -6.01 4.74 -36.48
N ILE A 42 -4.88 5.46 -36.51
CA ILE A 42 -3.59 4.96 -35.99
C ILE A 42 -3.65 4.81 -34.47
N TYR A 43 -4.20 5.80 -33.75
CA TYR A 43 -4.41 5.74 -32.30
C TYR A 43 -5.29 4.54 -31.90
N ILE A 44 -6.41 4.34 -32.60
CA ILE A 44 -7.31 3.20 -32.37
C ILE A 44 -6.60 1.87 -32.65
N TYR A 45 -5.83 1.77 -33.73
CA TYR A 45 -5.07 0.56 -34.05
C TYR A 45 -4.04 0.23 -32.97
N ILE A 46 -3.34 1.23 -32.45
CA ILE A 46 -2.39 1.09 -31.34
C ILE A 46 -3.10 0.63 -30.07
N GLN A 47 -4.24 1.24 -29.69
CA GLN A 47 -5.02 0.81 -28.52
C GLN A 47 -5.58 -0.61 -28.66
N ILE A 48 -6.02 -0.99 -29.86
CA ILE A 48 -6.48 -2.35 -30.16
C ILE A 48 -5.35 -3.37 -30.02
N MET A 49 -4.15 -3.04 -30.50
CA MET A 49 -2.99 -3.93 -30.44
C MET A 49 -2.38 -3.99 -29.03
N LEU A 50 -2.28 -2.87 -28.31
CA LEU A 50 -1.73 -2.78 -26.95
C LEU A 50 -2.56 -3.56 -25.92
N PHE A 51 -3.88 -3.45 -25.99
CA PHE A 51 -4.78 -4.16 -25.07
C PHE A 51 -5.22 -5.54 -25.59
N ASN A 52 -4.55 -6.05 -26.64
CA ASN A 52 -4.66 -7.42 -27.15
C ASN A 52 -6.04 -7.79 -27.73
N TYR A 53 -6.64 -6.84 -28.44
CA TYR A 53 -7.94 -6.97 -29.08
C TYR A 53 -7.89 -7.66 -30.47
N VAL A 54 -6.69 -7.92 -31.04
CA VAL A 54 -6.46 -8.63 -32.32
C VAL A 54 -5.18 -9.49 -32.26
N LYS A 55 -5.10 -10.58 -33.05
CA LYS A 55 -4.07 -11.63 -32.96
C LYS A 55 -2.93 -11.64 -34.00
N THR A 56 -2.78 -10.66 -34.90
CA THR A 56 -1.76 -10.77 -35.99
C THR A 56 -1.15 -9.43 -36.44
N PRO A 57 0.14 -9.37 -36.85
CA PRO A 57 0.83 -8.13 -37.26
C PRO A 57 0.54 -7.70 -38.71
N HIS A 58 -0.31 -8.40 -39.44
CA HIS A 58 -0.66 -8.08 -40.82
C HIS A 58 -2.17 -8.16 -41.01
N LEU A 59 -2.82 -7.00 -41.03
CA LEU A 59 -4.14 -6.82 -41.61
C LEU A 59 -4.02 -5.72 -42.68
N PRO A 60 -4.38 -5.99 -43.94
CA PRO A 60 -4.47 -4.95 -44.96
C PRO A 60 -5.51 -3.91 -44.52
N LEU A 61 -5.32 -2.65 -44.95
CA LEU A 61 -6.32 -1.59 -44.83
C LEU A 61 -7.65 -2.06 -45.44
N GLY A 62 -8.55 -2.57 -44.60
CA GLY A 62 -9.79 -3.21 -45.02
C GLY A 62 -10.31 -4.19 -43.97
N SER A 63 -11.05 -3.66 -42.99
CA SER A 63 -12.08 -4.34 -42.19
C SER A 63 -11.92 -5.85 -41.93
N ASP A 64 -11.44 -6.22 -40.74
CA ASP A 64 -11.79 -7.52 -40.15
C ASP A 64 -12.61 -7.31 -38.85
N PRO A 65 -13.95 -7.52 -38.86
CA PRO A 65 -14.87 -7.00 -37.83
C PRO A 65 -15.11 -7.93 -36.63
N CYS A 66 -14.39 -9.05 -36.52
CA CYS A 66 -14.85 -10.16 -35.67
C CYS A 66 -14.74 -9.91 -34.14
N CYS A 67 -13.81 -9.09 -33.67
CA CYS A 67 -13.55 -8.94 -32.23
C CYS A 67 -14.23 -7.71 -31.59
N LEU A 68 -14.46 -6.63 -32.36
CA LEU A 68 -15.04 -5.38 -31.85
C LEU A 68 -16.44 -5.53 -31.23
N PRO A 69 -17.36 -6.36 -31.78
CA PRO A 69 -18.65 -6.63 -31.13
C PRO A 69 -18.48 -7.33 -29.77
N TRP A 70 -17.60 -8.32 -29.68
CA TRP A 70 -17.37 -9.10 -28.45
C TRP A 70 -16.76 -8.25 -27.33
N ILE A 71 -15.80 -7.37 -27.65
CA ILE A 71 -15.14 -6.46 -26.70
C ILE A 71 -16.14 -5.47 -26.10
N ARG A 72 -16.94 -4.84 -26.97
CA ARG A 72 -17.99 -3.88 -26.60
C ARG A 72 -19.00 -4.50 -25.65
N ARG A 73 -19.49 -5.71 -25.97
CA ARG A 73 -20.45 -6.44 -25.15
C ARG A 73 -19.84 -6.93 -23.84
N SER A 74 -18.63 -7.47 -23.89
CA SER A 74 -18.05 -8.19 -22.75
C SER A 74 -17.45 -7.28 -21.68
N PHE A 75 -16.90 -6.11 -22.04
CA PHE A 75 -16.18 -5.24 -21.08
C PHE A 75 -16.81 -3.87 -20.87
N PHE A 76 -17.27 -3.20 -21.93
CA PHE A 76 -17.76 -1.82 -21.82
C PHE A 76 -19.29 -1.70 -21.71
N GLY A 77 -20.02 -2.80 -21.95
CA GLY A 77 -21.49 -2.83 -21.94
C GLY A 77 -22.14 -2.05 -23.08
N LEU A 78 -21.40 -1.83 -24.18
CA LEU A 78 -21.84 -1.04 -25.34
C LEU A 78 -22.62 -1.90 -26.35
N LYS A 79 -23.55 -1.29 -27.09
CA LYS A 79 -24.35 -1.97 -28.14
C LYS A 79 -23.47 -2.32 -29.34
N GLU A 80 -23.67 -3.50 -29.92
CA GLU A 80 -22.96 -3.96 -31.12
C GLU A 80 -23.51 -3.26 -32.38
N THR A 81 -22.80 -2.25 -32.90
CA THR A 81 -23.19 -1.47 -34.08
C THR A 81 -22.36 -1.78 -35.34
N GLY A 82 -21.57 -2.86 -35.35
CA GLY A 82 -20.76 -3.28 -36.50
C GLY A 82 -19.55 -2.39 -36.88
N GLY A 83 -19.49 -1.13 -36.38
CA GLY A 83 -18.34 -0.23 -36.47
C GLY A 83 -17.93 0.37 -35.12
N LEU A 84 -16.83 1.13 -35.09
CA LEU A 84 -16.44 1.97 -33.95
C LEU A 84 -17.36 3.19 -33.90
N ASP A 85 -18.44 3.11 -33.12
CA ASP A 85 -19.29 4.27 -32.89
C ASP A 85 -18.55 5.33 -32.03
N PRO A 86 -18.94 6.62 -32.11
CA PRO A 86 -18.31 7.69 -31.36
C PRO A 86 -18.21 7.42 -29.85
N THR A 87 -19.25 6.79 -29.28
CA THR A 87 -19.27 6.40 -27.86
C THR A 87 -18.16 5.43 -27.50
N THR A 88 -17.85 4.48 -28.38
CA THR A 88 -16.72 3.55 -28.19
C THR A 88 -15.38 4.28 -28.23
N LEU A 89 -15.23 5.26 -29.12
CA LEU A 89 -14.01 6.07 -29.25
C LEU A 89 -13.79 6.98 -28.04
N ASP A 90 -14.87 7.53 -27.47
CA ASP A 90 -14.79 8.37 -26.28
C ASP A 90 -14.31 7.55 -25.07
N VAL A 91 -14.81 6.32 -24.90
CA VAL A 91 -14.34 5.41 -23.85
C VAL A 91 -12.88 4.99 -24.06
N MET A 92 -12.44 4.76 -25.30
CA MET A 92 -11.04 4.41 -25.59
C MET A 92 -10.05 5.55 -25.36
N LYS A 93 -10.52 6.79 -25.21
CA LYS A 93 -9.69 7.96 -24.88
C LYS A 93 -9.66 8.26 -23.38
N GLU A 94 -10.48 7.58 -22.58
CA GLU A 94 -10.46 7.76 -21.13
C GLU A 94 -9.10 7.29 -20.57
N PRO A 95 -8.49 8.05 -19.64
CA PRO A 95 -7.29 7.60 -18.96
C PRO A 95 -7.53 6.25 -18.27
N ARG A 96 -6.57 5.33 -18.35
CA ARG A 96 -6.77 3.94 -17.94
C ARG A 96 -5.47 3.24 -17.53
N CYS A 97 -5.63 2.04 -16.97
CA CYS A 97 -4.54 1.09 -16.76
C CYS A 97 -4.03 0.53 -18.10
N GLY A 98 -2.71 0.31 -18.17
CA GLY A 98 -1.95 -0.23 -19.31
C GLY A 98 -2.03 -1.76 -19.46
N VAL A 99 -2.61 -2.46 -18.49
CA VAL A 99 -2.79 -3.92 -18.55
C VAL A 99 -3.90 -4.30 -19.53
N SER A 100 -3.72 -5.41 -20.26
CA SER A 100 -4.73 -5.90 -21.21
C SER A 100 -6.01 -6.37 -20.52
N ASP A 101 -7.15 -5.95 -21.08
CA ASP A 101 -8.48 -6.37 -20.63
C ASP A 101 -8.77 -7.86 -20.93
N ILE A 102 -8.12 -8.43 -21.96
CA ILE A 102 -8.33 -9.81 -22.41
C ILE A 102 -7.21 -10.70 -21.89
N SER A 103 -7.21 -10.94 -20.59
CA SER A 103 -6.42 -11.99 -19.97
C SER A 103 -7.09 -13.35 -20.22
N ARG A 104 -6.53 -14.16 -21.14
CA ARG A 104 -6.76 -15.62 -21.20
C ARG A 104 -5.62 -16.34 -20.47
N TYR A 105 -5.43 -16.09 -19.17
CA TYR A 105 -4.61 -17.00 -18.37
C TYR A 105 -5.45 -18.16 -17.85
N GLY A 106 -5.90 -18.97 -18.82
CA GLY A 106 -6.37 -20.32 -18.60
C GLY A 106 -5.19 -21.29 -18.67
N HIS A 107 -4.37 -21.31 -17.62
CA HIS A 107 -3.57 -22.48 -17.27
C HIS A 107 -3.19 -22.41 -15.79
N PHE A 108 -3.51 -23.49 -15.07
CA PHE A 108 -3.35 -23.75 -13.64
C PHE A 108 -4.52 -23.29 -12.76
N ASP A 109 -5.23 -24.28 -12.21
CA ASP A 109 -5.96 -24.18 -10.96
C ASP A 109 -5.07 -23.45 -9.91
N GLY A 110 -5.42 -22.20 -9.60
CA GLY A 110 -4.72 -21.38 -8.60
C GLY A 110 -3.80 -20.25 -9.10
N LYS A 111 -4.21 -19.54 -10.18
CA LYS A 111 -3.89 -18.16 -10.69
C LYS A 111 -2.76 -17.37 -9.97
N PRO A 112 -1.88 -16.64 -10.69
CA PRO A 112 -0.60 -16.15 -10.15
C PRO A 112 -0.83 -15.39 -8.85
N ARG A 113 -0.24 -15.93 -7.78
CA ARG A 113 -0.33 -15.39 -6.43
C ARG A 113 1.01 -15.55 -5.74
N TRP A 114 1.32 -14.63 -4.85
CA TRP A 114 2.47 -14.78 -3.98
C TRP A 114 2.28 -15.98 -3.03
N LYS A 115 3.35 -16.74 -2.81
CA LYS A 115 3.35 -17.90 -1.89
C LYS A 115 3.81 -17.55 -0.47
N LYS A 116 4.23 -16.31 -0.26
CA LYS A 116 4.71 -15.79 1.03
C LYS A 116 3.75 -14.74 1.57
N ARG A 117 3.83 -14.51 2.89
CA ARG A 117 2.99 -13.53 3.60
C ARG A 117 3.56 -12.13 3.62
N LEU A 118 4.88 -12.02 3.82
CA LEU A 118 5.56 -10.74 3.80
C LEU A 118 6.11 -10.46 2.40
N LEU A 119 5.54 -9.46 1.74
CA LEU A 119 6.03 -8.88 0.50
C LEU A 119 6.85 -7.64 0.83
N THR A 120 7.98 -7.52 0.15
CA THR A 120 8.83 -6.33 0.19
C THR A 120 8.58 -5.50 -1.06
N TYR A 121 8.56 -4.18 -0.91
CA TYR A 121 8.49 -3.28 -2.05
C TYR A 121 9.59 -2.23 -1.97
N ARG A 122 9.98 -1.68 -3.11
CA ARG A 122 10.99 -0.63 -3.18
C ARG A 122 10.64 0.36 -4.27
N ILE A 123 10.63 1.64 -3.90
CA ILE A 123 10.53 2.74 -4.86
C ILE A 123 11.94 3.06 -5.36
N THR A 124 12.16 2.90 -6.65
CA THR A 124 13.48 3.06 -7.29
C THR A 124 13.69 4.45 -7.85
N GLN A 125 12.63 5.05 -8.38
CA GLN A 125 12.59 6.43 -8.89
C GLN A 125 11.28 7.05 -8.43
N TYR A 126 11.33 8.29 -7.98
CA TYR A 126 10.16 9.04 -7.48
C TYR A 126 9.75 10.09 -8.50
N THR A 127 8.45 10.37 -8.59
CA THR A 127 7.92 11.56 -9.28
C THR A 127 8.38 12.85 -8.61
N GLN A 128 8.46 13.94 -9.39
CA GLN A 128 8.77 15.28 -8.89
C GLN A 128 7.54 16.09 -8.46
N ASP A 129 6.32 15.62 -8.77
CA ASP A 129 5.08 16.32 -8.44
C ASP A 129 4.73 16.31 -6.95
N LEU A 130 5.26 15.31 -6.23
CA LEU A 130 5.02 15.07 -4.81
C LEU A 130 6.36 14.90 -4.10
N THR A 131 6.43 15.31 -2.83
CA THR A 131 7.61 15.02 -2.01
C THR A 131 7.74 13.50 -1.82
N GLN A 132 8.97 12.99 -1.69
CA GLN A 132 9.20 11.55 -1.46
C GLN A 132 8.39 11.02 -0.28
N SER A 133 8.31 11.78 0.82
CA SER A 133 7.50 11.42 1.99
C SER A 133 6.00 11.32 1.69
N GLN A 134 5.46 12.12 0.77
CA GLN A 134 4.07 12.00 0.34
C GLN A 134 3.88 10.74 -0.51
N VAL A 135 4.79 10.47 -1.44
CA VAL A 135 4.76 9.25 -2.27
C VAL A 135 4.84 8.01 -1.37
N ASP A 136 5.80 7.95 -0.45
CA ASP A 136 5.96 6.84 0.49
C ASP A 136 4.68 6.59 1.30
N ALA A 137 4.06 7.66 1.82
CA ALA A 137 2.82 7.56 2.59
C ALA A 137 1.65 7.05 1.75
N ILE A 138 1.52 7.51 0.50
CA ILE A 138 0.46 7.10 -0.43
C ILE A 138 0.64 5.65 -0.86
N ILE A 139 1.86 5.24 -1.21
CA ILE A 139 2.18 3.86 -1.60
C ILE A 139 1.94 2.90 -0.44
N ALA A 140 2.37 3.26 0.78
CA ALA A 140 2.07 2.47 1.97
C ALA A 140 0.56 2.37 2.21
N GLN A 141 -0.20 3.46 2.01
CA GLN A 141 -1.65 3.45 2.14
C GLN A 141 -2.32 2.56 1.08
N ALA A 142 -1.83 2.55 -0.16
CA ALA A 142 -2.36 1.68 -1.23
C ALA A 142 -2.17 0.19 -0.87
N PHE A 143 -0.99 -0.21 -0.38
CA PHE A 143 -0.79 -1.57 0.13
C PHE A 143 -1.63 -1.87 1.37
N GLN A 144 -1.85 -0.86 2.23
CA GLN A 144 -2.69 -1.01 3.42
C GLN A 144 -4.11 -1.45 3.06
N LEU A 145 -4.70 -0.90 1.99
CA LEU A 145 -6.05 -1.26 1.53
C LEU A 145 -6.21 -2.76 1.32
N TYR A 146 -5.20 -3.42 0.74
CA TYR A 146 -5.17 -4.87 0.57
C TYR A 146 -4.90 -5.59 1.88
N SER A 147 -3.85 -5.18 2.60
CA SER A 147 -3.47 -5.84 3.85
C SER A 147 -4.62 -5.81 4.88
N ASP A 148 -5.48 -4.79 4.87
CA ASP A 148 -6.64 -4.72 5.75
C ASP A 148 -7.62 -5.89 5.56
N VAL A 149 -7.63 -6.53 4.39
CA VAL A 149 -8.61 -7.59 4.02
C VAL A 149 -7.99 -8.96 3.70
N ILE A 150 -6.67 -9.06 3.51
CA ILE A 150 -5.95 -10.33 3.25
C ILE A 150 -4.75 -10.54 4.19
N PRO A 151 -4.32 -11.80 4.44
CA PRO A 151 -3.19 -12.14 5.30
C PRO A 151 -1.81 -11.93 4.65
N LEU A 152 -1.63 -10.78 3.99
CA LEU A 152 -0.34 -10.33 3.47
C LEU A 152 0.10 -9.03 4.14
N ASP A 153 1.40 -8.91 4.35
CA ASP A 153 2.05 -7.73 4.89
C ASP A 153 3.04 -7.17 3.89
N PHE A 154 3.19 -5.85 3.93
CA PHE A 154 4.01 -5.10 2.98
C PHE A 154 5.05 -4.29 3.73
N LYS A 155 6.30 -4.41 3.30
CA LYS A 155 7.43 -3.71 3.92
C LYS A 155 8.27 -3.01 2.87
N GLN A 156 8.38 -1.70 2.98
CA GLN A 156 9.31 -0.93 2.19
C GLN A 156 10.76 -1.30 2.55
N VAL A 157 11.59 -1.51 1.53
CA VAL A 157 13.04 -1.65 1.67
C VAL A 157 13.75 -0.58 0.84
N ASN A 158 14.87 -0.09 1.35
CA ASN A 158 15.58 1.06 0.75
C ASN A 158 16.76 0.65 -0.16
N SER A 159 17.10 -0.65 -0.19
CA SER A 159 18.23 -1.18 -0.97
C SER A 159 17.95 -2.61 -1.41
N GLY A 160 18.71 -3.09 -2.40
CA GLY A 160 18.55 -4.42 -2.97
C GLY A 160 17.30 -4.57 -3.84
N THR A 161 16.98 -5.81 -4.19
CA THR A 161 15.80 -6.17 -4.97
C THR A 161 14.67 -6.54 -4.02
N ALA A 162 13.49 -5.96 -4.25
CA ALA A 162 12.26 -6.26 -3.53
C ALA A 162 11.38 -7.20 -4.36
N ASP A 163 10.23 -7.63 -3.81
CA ASP A 163 9.24 -8.41 -4.57
C ASP A 163 8.46 -7.56 -5.55
N ILE A 164 8.27 -6.28 -5.22
CA ILE A 164 7.57 -5.31 -6.04
C ILE A 164 8.48 -4.10 -6.18
N MET A 165 9.09 -3.93 -7.35
CA MET A 165 9.84 -2.73 -7.68
C MET A 165 8.89 -1.68 -8.26
N ILE A 166 8.96 -0.47 -7.72
CA ILE A 166 8.11 0.66 -8.11
C ILE A 166 8.96 1.70 -8.83
N LEU A 167 8.49 2.14 -10.00
CA LEU A 167 9.19 3.09 -10.86
C LEU A 167 8.21 4.17 -11.35
N PHE A 168 8.61 5.45 -11.24
CA PHE A 168 7.96 6.57 -11.91
C PHE A 168 8.85 7.00 -13.07
N LYS A 169 8.40 6.79 -14.31
CA LYS A 169 9.15 7.19 -15.51
C LYS A 169 8.26 7.21 -16.76
N GLY A 170 8.26 8.32 -17.49
CA GLY A 170 7.56 8.42 -18.78
C GLY A 170 8.29 7.74 -19.95
N GLY A 171 7.53 7.51 -21.03
CA GLY A 171 8.00 6.90 -22.27
C GLY A 171 8.62 5.50 -22.07
N TYR A 172 9.76 5.22 -22.72
CA TYR A 172 10.46 3.94 -22.58
C TYR A 172 11.19 3.82 -21.23
N HIS A 173 10.83 2.82 -20.44
CA HIS A 173 11.27 2.68 -19.06
C HIS A 173 11.81 1.30 -18.68
N GLY A 174 12.20 0.48 -19.66
CA GLY A 174 12.99 -0.74 -19.41
C GLY A 174 12.19 -2.05 -19.49
N ASP A 175 10.94 -2.00 -19.91
CA ASP A 175 10.14 -3.16 -20.31
C ASP A 175 9.64 -3.02 -21.77
N PHE A 176 8.71 -3.87 -22.19
CA PHE A 176 8.17 -3.88 -23.56
C PHE A 176 6.93 -2.99 -23.74
N TYR A 177 6.54 -2.21 -22.73
CA TYR A 177 5.29 -1.45 -22.69
C TYR A 177 5.58 0.05 -22.43
N PRO A 178 6.13 0.80 -23.41
CA PRO A 178 6.40 2.23 -23.21
C PRO A 178 5.10 3.02 -22.97
N PHE A 179 5.17 4.05 -22.12
CA PHE A 179 4.04 4.97 -21.91
C PHE A 179 3.86 5.95 -23.07
N ASP A 180 2.66 6.50 -23.20
CA ASP A 180 2.19 7.35 -24.30
C ASP A 180 2.24 8.86 -23.99
N GLY A 181 2.75 9.25 -22.81
CA GLY A 181 2.82 10.63 -22.34
C GLY A 181 1.54 11.02 -21.59
N ALA A 182 1.31 12.32 -21.37
CA ALA A 182 0.19 12.77 -20.55
C ALA A 182 -1.19 12.36 -21.10
N GLY A 183 -2.02 11.77 -20.25
CA GLY A 183 -3.29 11.11 -20.57
C GLY A 183 -3.10 9.65 -20.97
N GLY A 184 -4.16 8.98 -21.43
CA GLY A 184 -4.02 7.62 -21.96
C GLY A 184 -3.64 6.60 -20.88
N VAL A 185 -2.45 6.02 -20.95
CA VAL A 185 -1.99 4.97 -20.02
C VAL A 185 -1.32 5.59 -18.79
N LEU A 186 -1.98 5.47 -17.64
CA LEU A 186 -1.51 6.08 -16.40
C LEU A 186 -0.38 5.28 -15.72
N ALA A 187 -0.49 3.96 -15.79
CA ALA A 187 0.37 3.02 -15.08
C ALA A 187 0.12 1.59 -15.60
N HIS A 188 1.02 0.67 -15.25
CA HIS A 188 0.79 -0.77 -15.36
C HIS A 188 1.56 -1.55 -14.29
N ALA A 189 1.13 -2.77 -14.03
CA ALA A 189 1.86 -3.70 -13.18
C ALA A 189 1.88 -5.13 -13.73
N ASN A 190 2.97 -5.82 -13.43
CA ASN A 190 3.12 -7.24 -13.73
C ASN A 190 2.45 -8.09 -12.67
N SER A 191 1.85 -9.22 -13.09
CA SER A 191 1.32 -10.23 -12.15
C SER A 191 2.40 -10.83 -11.25
N PRO A 192 2.03 -11.45 -10.11
CA PRO A 192 2.98 -12.13 -9.21
C PRO A 192 3.88 -13.11 -9.96
N GLY A 193 5.19 -13.04 -9.72
CA GLY A 193 6.15 -13.88 -10.43
C GLY A 193 7.60 -13.68 -9.99
N TRP A 194 8.50 -14.38 -10.67
CA TRP A 194 9.94 -14.21 -10.47
C TRP A 194 10.46 -13.04 -11.31
N GLY A 195 11.56 -12.42 -10.88
CA GLY A 195 12.19 -11.33 -11.62
C GLY A 195 11.34 -10.06 -11.56
N GLN A 196 10.78 -9.64 -12.70
CA GLN A 196 9.93 -8.44 -12.81
C GLN A 196 8.46 -8.68 -12.38
N GLY A 197 8.13 -9.89 -11.90
CA GLY A 197 6.77 -10.18 -11.45
C GLY A 197 6.39 -9.35 -10.23
N GLY A 198 5.27 -8.65 -10.29
CA GLY A 198 4.85 -7.67 -9.28
C GLY A 198 5.33 -6.24 -9.53
N ASP A 199 6.33 -6.02 -10.38
CA ASP A 199 6.85 -4.68 -10.65
C ASP A 199 5.74 -3.78 -11.19
N THR A 200 5.73 -2.54 -10.70
CA THR A 200 4.66 -1.56 -10.95
C THR A 200 5.28 -0.26 -11.45
N HIS A 201 4.84 0.19 -12.62
CA HIS A 201 5.34 1.39 -13.27
C HIS A 201 4.25 2.44 -13.38
N PHE A 202 4.59 3.68 -13.09
CA PHE A 202 3.72 4.85 -13.17
C PHE A 202 4.28 5.80 -14.22
N ASP A 203 3.42 6.30 -15.11
CA ASP A 203 3.83 7.28 -16.11
C ASP A 203 4.16 8.61 -15.41
N ASP A 204 5.40 9.07 -15.52
CA ASP A 204 5.84 10.32 -14.88
C ASP A 204 5.61 11.56 -15.78
N ASP A 205 5.04 11.36 -16.98
CA ASP A 205 4.49 12.45 -17.79
C ASP A 205 3.09 12.87 -17.30
N GLU A 206 2.48 12.10 -16.40
CA GLU A 206 1.24 12.45 -15.70
C GLU A 206 1.45 13.42 -14.56
N ARG A 207 0.40 14.20 -14.26
CA ARG A 207 0.39 15.07 -13.08
C ARG A 207 -0.15 14.33 -11.85
N TRP A 208 0.75 13.78 -11.04
CA TRP A 208 0.43 13.01 -9.83
C TRP A 208 0.01 13.88 -8.67
N THR A 209 -1.14 13.58 -8.07
CA THR A 209 -1.65 14.30 -6.90
C THR A 209 -2.27 13.37 -5.86
N PHE A 210 -2.57 13.91 -4.67
CA PHE A 210 -3.37 13.24 -3.64
C PHE A 210 -4.80 13.81 -3.55
N THR A 211 -5.23 14.59 -4.54
CA THR A 211 -6.55 15.26 -4.58
C THR A 211 -7.31 14.86 -5.85
N GLN A 212 -8.47 15.47 -6.09
CA GLN A 212 -9.21 15.32 -7.35
C GLN A 212 -8.63 16.13 -8.52
N ARG A 213 -7.68 17.03 -8.28
CA ARG A 213 -7.12 17.95 -9.30
C ARG A 213 -5.86 17.36 -9.94
N GLY A 214 -6.04 16.36 -10.79
CA GLY A 214 -4.98 15.60 -11.45
C GLY A 214 -5.25 14.11 -11.35
N VAL A 215 -4.21 13.30 -11.54
CA VAL A 215 -4.30 11.84 -11.37
C VAL A 215 -4.03 11.51 -9.91
N ASN A 216 -4.97 10.84 -9.26
CA ASN A 216 -4.85 10.53 -7.84
C ASN A 216 -3.98 9.29 -7.64
N LEU A 217 -2.77 9.48 -7.10
CA LEU A 217 -1.78 8.42 -6.96
C LEU A 217 -2.27 7.27 -6.07
N LEU A 218 -3.09 7.53 -5.04
CA LEU A 218 -3.61 6.46 -4.18
C LEU A 218 -4.49 5.49 -4.96
N LEU A 219 -5.37 6.02 -5.82
CA LEU A 219 -6.31 5.20 -6.59
C LEU A 219 -5.58 4.38 -7.65
N VAL A 220 -4.68 5.00 -8.42
CA VAL A 220 -3.91 4.29 -9.46
C VAL A 220 -2.98 3.27 -8.82
N ALA A 221 -2.23 3.63 -7.78
CA ALA A 221 -1.35 2.68 -7.10
C ALA A 221 -2.12 1.51 -6.48
N ALA A 222 -3.29 1.76 -5.89
CA ALA A 222 -4.12 0.69 -5.38
C ALA A 222 -4.58 -0.25 -6.52
N HIS A 223 -5.02 0.28 -7.66
CA HIS A 223 -5.37 -0.54 -8.84
C HIS A 223 -4.19 -1.40 -9.30
N GLU A 224 -3.03 -0.80 -9.54
CA GLU A 224 -1.86 -1.53 -10.02
C GLU A 224 -1.36 -2.58 -9.02
N PHE A 225 -1.46 -2.29 -7.71
CA PHE A 225 -1.14 -3.30 -6.70
C PHE A 225 -2.13 -4.46 -6.68
N GLY A 226 -3.36 -4.27 -7.13
CA GLY A 226 -4.27 -5.38 -7.43
C GLY A 226 -3.68 -6.33 -8.47
N HIS A 227 -3.15 -5.80 -9.58
CA HIS A 227 -2.43 -6.59 -10.59
C HIS A 227 -1.17 -7.25 -10.01
N ALA A 228 -0.37 -6.49 -9.27
CA ALA A 228 0.82 -7.02 -8.60
C ALA A 228 0.50 -8.11 -7.56
N LEU A 229 -0.75 -8.20 -7.10
CA LEU A 229 -1.27 -9.25 -6.24
C LEU A 229 -2.01 -10.36 -7.00
N GLY A 230 -2.19 -10.24 -8.31
CA GLY A 230 -2.75 -11.28 -9.18
C GLY A 230 -4.22 -11.09 -9.57
N LEU A 231 -4.78 -9.90 -9.33
CA LEU A 231 -6.10 -9.54 -9.86
C LEU A 231 -6.01 -9.18 -11.34
N ASP A 232 -7.06 -9.53 -12.08
CA ASP A 232 -7.32 -9.04 -13.43
C ASP A 232 -8.28 -7.83 -13.35
N HIS A 233 -8.46 -7.14 -14.48
CA HIS A 233 -9.49 -6.11 -14.59
C HIS A 233 -10.90 -6.66 -14.31
N SER A 234 -11.66 -5.89 -13.53
CA SER A 234 -13.07 -6.13 -13.29
C SER A 234 -13.94 -5.55 -14.41
N ARG A 235 -15.13 -6.13 -14.57
CA ARG A 235 -16.19 -5.59 -15.43
C ARG A 235 -17.17 -4.70 -14.67
N ASP A 236 -17.08 -4.68 -13.34
CA ASP A 236 -17.89 -3.80 -12.51
C ASP A 236 -17.31 -2.37 -12.53
N ARG A 237 -18.09 -1.42 -13.04
CA ARG A 237 -17.72 0.01 -13.09
C ARG A 237 -17.53 0.65 -11.69
N GLY A 238 -17.99 -0.03 -10.63
CA GLY A 238 -17.78 0.38 -9.24
C GLY A 238 -16.52 -0.19 -8.60
N ALA A 239 -15.86 -1.15 -9.24
CA ALA A 239 -14.64 -1.78 -8.72
C ALA A 239 -13.42 -0.87 -8.92
N LEU A 240 -12.46 -0.98 -8.00
CA LEU A 240 -11.15 -0.37 -8.15
C LEU A 240 -10.42 -0.95 -9.37
N MET A 241 -10.53 -2.27 -9.58
CA MET A 241 -9.94 -2.97 -10.73
C MET A 241 -10.65 -2.72 -12.06
N TYR A 242 -11.59 -1.77 -12.14
CA TYR A 242 -12.12 -1.34 -13.45
C TYR A 242 -11.02 -0.62 -14.25
N PRO A 243 -10.85 -0.90 -15.56
CA PRO A 243 -9.69 -0.45 -16.31
C PRO A 243 -9.60 1.07 -16.48
N THR A 244 -10.72 1.78 -16.59
CA THR A 244 -10.70 3.24 -16.80
C THR A 244 -10.64 3.99 -15.48
N TYR A 245 -9.79 5.01 -15.43
CA TYR A 245 -9.58 5.82 -14.24
C TYR A 245 -10.80 6.69 -13.96
N ARG A 246 -11.24 6.64 -12.71
CA ARG A 246 -12.26 7.53 -12.19
C ARG A 246 -11.90 7.95 -10.78
N TYR A 247 -11.88 9.26 -10.56
CA TYR A 247 -11.72 9.77 -9.21
C TYR A 247 -12.92 9.40 -8.32
N VAL A 248 -12.61 8.89 -7.13
CA VAL A 248 -13.54 8.70 -6.01
C VAL A 248 -12.96 9.38 -4.77
N ASN A 249 -13.81 9.76 -3.82
CA ASN A 249 -13.36 10.39 -2.60
C ASN A 249 -12.48 9.42 -1.79
N THR A 250 -11.23 9.82 -1.53
CA THR A 250 -10.23 9.00 -0.83
C THR A 250 -10.29 9.09 0.69
N ASN A 251 -11.10 10.01 1.25
CA ASN A 251 -11.24 10.16 2.69
C ASN A 251 -11.97 8.95 3.29
N GLY A 252 -11.25 8.14 4.07
CA GLY A 252 -11.79 6.90 4.64
C GLY A 252 -12.05 5.80 3.61
N TYR A 253 -11.43 5.90 2.43
CA TYR A 253 -11.59 4.94 1.34
C TYR A 253 -11.20 3.51 1.75
N ARG A 254 -11.93 2.54 1.20
CA ARG A 254 -11.77 1.10 1.43
C ARG A 254 -11.94 0.39 0.08
N LEU A 255 -11.37 -0.80 -0.05
CA LEU A 255 -11.59 -1.63 -1.22
C LEU A 255 -13.09 -1.89 -1.42
N PRO A 256 -13.62 -1.69 -2.65
CA PRO A 256 -14.95 -2.16 -3.00
C PRO A 256 -15.10 -3.68 -2.84
N ASP A 257 -16.34 -4.15 -2.72
CA ASP A 257 -16.62 -5.56 -2.41
C ASP A 257 -16.14 -6.52 -3.52
N ASP A 258 -16.23 -6.12 -4.79
CA ASP A 258 -15.73 -6.91 -5.93
C ASP A 258 -14.22 -7.17 -5.80
N ASP A 259 -13.43 -6.11 -5.55
CA ASP A 259 -11.98 -6.18 -5.39
C ASP A 259 -11.60 -6.98 -4.14
N LYS A 260 -12.31 -6.75 -3.03
CA LYS A 260 -12.11 -7.47 -1.77
C LYS A 260 -12.33 -8.97 -1.95
N HIS A 261 -13.45 -9.38 -2.57
CA HIS A 261 -13.71 -10.80 -2.82
C HIS A 261 -12.70 -11.39 -3.79
N GLY A 262 -12.30 -10.66 -4.84
CA GLY A 262 -11.29 -11.08 -5.79
C GLY A 262 -9.96 -11.41 -5.11
N VAL A 263 -9.46 -10.51 -4.26
CA VAL A 263 -8.15 -10.71 -3.61
C VAL A 263 -8.23 -11.74 -2.48
N GLN A 264 -9.36 -11.81 -1.76
CA GLN A 264 -9.58 -12.85 -0.76
C GLN A 264 -9.71 -14.25 -1.37
N ALA A 265 -10.19 -14.38 -2.62
CA ALA A 265 -10.15 -15.65 -3.33
C ALA A 265 -8.72 -16.16 -3.60
N LEU A 266 -7.73 -15.26 -3.68
CA LEU A 266 -6.33 -15.60 -3.89
C LEU A 266 -5.59 -15.90 -2.58
N TYR A 267 -5.84 -15.12 -1.53
CA TYR A 267 -5.04 -15.12 -0.30
C TYR A 267 -5.79 -15.57 0.95
N GLY A 268 -7.10 -15.75 0.86
CA GLY A 268 -7.99 -15.95 2.00
C GLY A 268 -8.31 -14.64 2.72
N GLU A 269 -9.25 -14.72 3.65
CA GLU A 269 -9.63 -13.58 4.47
C GLU A 269 -8.63 -13.30 5.59
N GLN A 270 -8.40 -12.03 5.86
CA GLN A 270 -7.70 -11.59 7.04
C GLN A 270 -8.48 -11.97 8.31
N LYS A 271 -7.91 -12.87 9.13
CA LYS A 271 -8.49 -13.16 10.46
C LYS A 271 -8.28 -11.96 11.38
N HIS A 272 -9.38 -11.29 11.71
CA HIS A 272 -9.43 -10.04 12.48
C HIS A 272 -8.77 -10.07 13.87
N GLN A 273 -8.56 -11.25 14.48
CA GLN A 273 -8.13 -11.34 15.88
C GLN A 273 -6.76 -10.72 16.18
N ILE A 274 -5.84 -10.67 15.20
CA ILE A 274 -4.49 -10.12 15.41
C ILE A 274 -4.41 -8.67 14.89
N ARG A 275 -5.05 -8.34 13.75
CA ARG A 275 -5.07 -6.95 13.23
C ARG A 275 -5.93 -6.00 14.05
N GLY A 276 -6.92 -6.50 14.79
CA GLY A 276 -7.73 -5.73 15.74
C GLY A 276 -7.08 -5.53 17.11
N LEU A 277 -5.79 -5.88 17.27
CA LEU A 277 -5.10 -5.76 18.55
C LEU A 277 -5.03 -4.29 18.98
N VAL A 278 -5.68 -3.96 20.09
CA VAL A 278 -5.56 -2.66 20.77
C VAL A 278 -4.80 -2.90 22.06
N PHE A 279 -3.64 -2.26 22.23
CA PHE A 279 -2.91 -2.33 23.51
C PHE A 279 -3.63 -1.53 24.58
N ASP A 280 -3.63 -2.04 25.81
CA ASP A 280 -4.12 -1.27 26.97
C ASP A 280 -3.03 -0.30 27.45
N ALA A 281 -1.76 -0.66 27.29
CA ALA A 281 -0.62 0.22 27.50
C ALA A 281 0.59 -0.29 26.70
N ALA A 282 1.56 0.58 26.46
CA ALA A 282 2.85 0.21 25.89
C ALA A 282 3.93 1.09 26.52
N THR A 283 5.14 0.56 26.69
CA THR A 283 6.26 1.36 27.19
C THR A 283 7.60 0.74 26.82
N SER A 284 8.66 1.54 26.92
CA SER A 284 10.05 1.07 26.88
C SER A 284 10.56 1.02 28.31
N ILE A 285 11.11 -0.12 28.73
CA ILE A 285 11.77 -0.30 30.03
C ILE A 285 13.18 -0.77 29.74
N ARG A 286 14.19 0.04 30.10
CA ARG A 286 15.60 -0.27 29.85
C ARG A 286 15.88 -0.68 28.40
N ARG A 287 15.19 -0.02 27.46
CA ARG A 287 15.23 -0.23 25.99
C ARG A 287 14.48 -1.44 25.45
N ASP A 288 13.90 -2.27 26.31
CA ASP A 288 13.01 -3.35 25.87
C ASP A 288 11.57 -2.83 25.79
N LEU A 289 10.87 -3.19 24.72
CA LEU A 289 9.46 -2.83 24.55
C LEU A 289 8.55 -3.81 25.28
N PHE A 290 7.63 -3.25 26.05
CA PHE A 290 6.59 -3.96 26.78
C PHE A 290 5.22 -3.50 26.28
N PHE A 291 4.39 -4.46 25.90
CA PHE A 291 3.02 -4.21 25.46
C PHE A 291 2.06 -4.91 26.43
N PHE A 292 0.99 -4.22 26.84
CA PHE A 292 0.05 -4.73 27.84
C PHE A 292 -1.31 -4.96 27.21
N LYS A 293 -1.91 -6.12 27.51
CA LYS A 293 -3.28 -6.45 27.10
C LYS A 293 -3.94 -7.42 28.07
N ASN A 294 -5.14 -7.10 28.56
CA ASN A 294 -6.00 -7.98 29.37
C ASN A 294 -5.26 -8.62 30.57
N GLY A 295 -4.45 -7.82 31.29
CA GLY A 295 -3.67 -8.29 32.43
C GLY A 295 -2.45 -9.17 32.07
N THR A 296 -2.09 -9.21 30.79
CA THR A 296 -0.85 -9.83 30.30
C THR A 296 0.10 -8.78 29.76
N THR A 297 1.39 -9.06 29.81
CA THR A 297 2.46 -8.28 29.21
C THR A 297 3.22 -9.12 28.19
N ALA A 298 3.49 -8.53 27.03
CA ALA A 298 4.24 -9.12 25.95
C ALA A 298 5.59 -8.43 25.78
N THR A 299 6.65 -9.22 25.69
CA THR A 299 7.99 -8.79 25.24
C THR A 299 8.32 -9.63 24.01
N GLY A 300 8.17 -9.06 22.81
CA GLY A 300 8.12 -9.84 21.57
C GLY A 300 6.91 -10.78 21.54
N ILE A 301 7.12 -12.08 21.26
CA ILE A 301 6.04 -13.08 21.13
C ILE A 301 5.63 -13.69 22.48
N ARG A 302 6.37 -13.42 23.56
CA ARG A 302 6.14 -14.05 24.86
C ARG A 302 5.15 -13.26 25.69
N PHE A 303 3.98 -13.83 25.93
CA PHE A 303 2.97 -13.30 26.84
C PHE A 303 3.14 -13.89 28.24
N THR A 304 3.15 -13.03 29.25
CA THR A 304 3.21 -13.40 30.67
C THR A 304 2.16 -12.62 31.43
N LYS A 305 1.61 -13.16 32.53
CA LYS A 305 0.69 -12.37 33.37
C LYS A 305 1.47 -11.22 34.01
N VAL A 306 0.85 -10.04 34.05
CA VAL A 306 1.46 -8.83 34.64
C VAL A 306 1.87 -9.12 36.09
N ASN A 307 1.02 -9.78 36.86
CA ASN A 307 1.28 -10.12 38.26
C ASN A 307 2.44 -11.12 38.47
N THR A 308 2.89 -11.84 37.43
CA THR A 308 4.11 -12.65 37.51
C THR A 308 5.36 -11.77 37.58
N LYS A 309 5.35 -10.62 36.91
CA LYS A 309 6.47 -9.65 36.95
C LYS A 309 6.30 -8.61 38.05
N TRP A 310 5.06 -8.16 38.28
CA TRP A 310 4.72 -7.12 39.25
C TRP A 310 3.56 -7.60 40.13
N SER A 311 3.86 -8.31 41.22
CA SER A 311 2.91 -9.09 42.04
C SER A 311 1.69 -8.34 42.60
N GLN A 312 1.73 -7.00 42.64
CA GLN A 312 0.64 -6.16 43.13
C GLN A 312 -0.23 -5.53 42.02
N ILE A 313 0.03 -5.87 40.76
CA ILE A 313 -0.59 -5.23 39.58
C ILE A 313 -1.32 -6.29 38.76
N ASN A 314 -2.62 -6.10 38.53
CA ASN A 314 -3.42 -7.06 37.76
C ASN A 314 -3.43 -6.72 36.28
N TYR A 315 -3.53 -5.43 35.96
CA TYR A 315 -3.51 -4.89 34.60
C TYR A 315 -2.86 -3.51 34.58
N VAL A 316 -2.59 -2.99 33.38
CA VAL A 316 -1.90 -1.72 33.17
C VAL A 316 -2.65 -0.92 32.12
N ASP A 317 -3.08 0.28 32.50
CA ASP A 317 -3.79 1.25 31.65
C ASP A 317 -2.86 2.25 30.96
N ALA A 318 -1.69 2.50 31.54
CA ALA A 318 -0.65 3.33 30.96
C ALA A 318 0.69 2.99 31.62
N ALA A 319 1.80 3.26 30.93
CA ALA A 319 3.12 3.02 31.48
C ALA A 319 4.19 3.92 30.87
N PHE A 320 5.12 4.42 31.70
CA PHE A 320 6.33 5.08 31.21
C PHE A 320 7.51 4.87 32.15
N GLU A 321 8.71 4.81 31.59
CA GLU A 321 9.97 4.85 32.35
C GLU A 321 10.50 6.28 32.42
N VAL A 322 11.12 6.65 33.54
CA VAL A 322 11.98 7.83 33.67
C VAL A 322 13.42 7.33 33.80
N PRO A 323 14.19 7.23 32.70
CA PRO A 323 15.49 6.56 32.73
C PRO A 323 16.50 7.22 33.68
N SER A 324 16.44 8.55 33.84
CA SER A 324 17.34 9.27 34.74
C SER A 324 17.15 8.93 36.22
N LYS A 325 16.04 8.27 36.59
CA LYS A 325 15.74 7.85 37.95
C LYS A 325 15.68 6.33 38.10
N ASP A 326 15.79 5.57 37.00
CA ASP A 326 15.54 4.12 36.94
C ASP A 326 14.18 3.75 37.58
N VAL A 327 13.15 4.55 37.30
CA VAL A 327 11.79 4.35 37.82
C VAL A 327 10.81 4.12 36.67
N VAL A 328 10.03 3.05 36.77
CA VAL A 328 8.90 2.76 35.89
C VAL A 328 7.61 3.08 36.61
N TYR A 329 6.74 3.85 35.95
CA TYR A 329 5.39 4.16 36.41
C TYR A 329 4.41 3.27 35.67
N LEU A 330 3.60 2.49 36.41
CA LEU A 330 2.53 1.65 35.88
C LEU A 330 1.20 2.12 36.48
N PHE A 331 0.21 2.38 35.63
CA PHE A 331 -1.10 2.90 36.03
C PHE A 331 -2.15 1.78 36.02
N GLU A 332 -2.97 1.71 37.07
CA GLU A 332 -4.09 0.78 37.23
C GLU A 332 -5.26 1.56 37.83
N GLY A 333 -6.19 2.01 36.98
CA GLY A 333 -7.27 2.91 37.34
C GLY A 333 -6.77 4.26 37.88
N ASN A 334 -7.19 4.62 39.09
CA ASN A 334 -6.81 5.87 39.78
C ASN A 334 -5.54 5.74 40.62
N VAL A 335 -4.87 4.58 40.57
CA VAL A 335 -3.64 4.29 41.28
C VAL A 335 -2.51 4.17 40.27
N HIS A 336 -1.31 4.61 40.67
CA HIS A 336 -0.09 4.24 40.00
C HIS A 336 0.83 3.53 40.99
N HIS A 337 1.54 2.53 40.50
CA HIS A 337 2.44 1.71 41.27
C HIS A 337 3.87 2.26 41.16
N GLY A 338 4.49 2.52 42.32
CA GLY A 338 5.65 3.40 42.50
C GLY A 338 5.30 4.52 43.48
N PHE A 339 6.08 4.72 44.56
CA PHE A 339 5.72 5.63 45.66
C PHE A 339 5.59 7.12 45.21
N PRO A 340 4.56 7.92 45.63
CA PRO A 340 3.32 7.62 46.37
C PRO A 340 1.99 7.80 45.59
N LYS A 341 0.89 7.31 46.20
CA LYS A 341 -0.14 6.38 45.67
C LYS A 341 -1.45 6.95 45.09
N SER A 342 -1.45 8.10 44.42
CA SER A 342 -2.66 8.62 43.73
C SER A 342 -2.31 9.50 42.54
N LEU A 343 -3.17 9.56 41.52
CA LEU A 343 -2.99 10.48 40.38
C LEU A 343 -2.85 11.94 40.82
N THR A 344 -3.48 12.34 41.93
CA THR A 344 -3.34 13.69 42.50
C THR A 344 -1.93 13.98 42.99
N ASN A 345 -1.22 13.00 43.53
CA ASN A 345 0.19 13.12 43.92
C ASN A 345 1.11 13.28 42.70
N LEU A 346 0.66 12.83 41.53
CA LEU A 346 1.37 13.06 40.27
C LEU A 346 1.17 14.48 39.73
N GLY A 347 0.21 15.22 40.28
CA GLY A 347 -0.19 16.57 39.89
C GLY A 347 -1.43 16.62 39.00
N LEU A 348 -2.15 15.51 38.82
CA LEU A 348 -3.41 15.48 38.06
C LEU A 348 -4.58 15.97 38.92
N PRO A 349 -5.59 16.63 38.34
CA PRO A 349 -6.79 17.02 39.08
C PRO A 349 -7.58 15.80 39.54
N SER A 350 -8.31 15.92 40.66
CA SER A 350 -9.12 14.82 41.22
C SER A 350 -10.26 14.34 40.32
N SER A 351 -10.60 15.10 39.28
CA SER A 351 -11.55 14.70 38.24
C SER A 351 -11.02 13.62 37.30
N VAL A 352 -9.69 13.41 37.24
CA VAL A 352 -9.08 12.36 36.43
C VAL A 352 -9.12 11.04 37.21
N SER A 353 -9.93 10.10 36.73
CA SER A 353 -10.09 8.78 37.33
C SER A 353 -9.17 7.70 36.74
N LYS A 354 -8.64 7.92 35.53
CA LYS A 354 -7.76 7.00 34.80
C LYS A 354 -6.86 7.78 33.84
N VAL A 355 -5.69 7.22 33.56
CA VAL A 355 -4.78 7.64 32.48
C VAL A 355 -4.92 6.67 31.31
N ASP A 356 -5.07 7.18 30.08
CA ASP A 356 -5.25 6.34 28.89
C ASP A 356 -3.91 5.98 28.25
N ALA A 357 -2.93 6.89 28.27
CA ALA A 357 -1.58 6.61 27.81
C ALA A 357 -0.57 7.56 28.46
N ALA A 358 0.69 7.17 28.52
CA ALA A 358 1.76 8.04 28.99
C ALA A 358 3.08 7.70 28.30
N VAL A 359 3.92 8.71 28.05
CA VAL A 359 5.24 8.50 27.43
C VAL A 359 6.24 9.53 27.94
N TYR A 360 7.44 9.07 28.27
CA TYR A 360 8.58 9.94 28.55
C TYR A 360 9.30 10.29 27.25
N VAL A 361 9.60 11.58 27.05
CA VAL A 361 10.24 12.11 25.85
C VAL A 361 11.67 12.51 26.20
N PRO A 362 12.69 11.69 25.83
CA PRO A 362 14.08 11.92 26.24
C PRO A 362 14.65 13.28 25.79
N THR A 363 14.31 13.71 24.57
CA THR A 363 14.80 14.97 23.98
C THR A 363 14.38 16.22 24.76
N THR A 364 13.23 16.17 25.43
CA THR A 364 12.70 17.30 26.21
C THR A 364 12.76 17.06 27.72
N ARG A 365 13.08 15.83 28.15
CA ARG A 365 13.00 15.35 29.54
C ARG A 365 11.62 15.54 30.18
N LYS A 366 10.56 15.45 29.37
CA LYS A 366 9.17 15.63 29.80
C LYS A 366 8.39 14.33 29.65
N THR A 367 7.43 14.12 30.54
CA THR A 367 6.41 13.08 30.38
C THR A 367 5.13 13.70 29.85
N LEU A 368 4.55 13.06 28.86
CA LEU A 368 3.21 13.34 28.34
C LEU A 368 2.25 12.32 28.95
N ILE A 369 1.10 12.79 29.45
CA ILE A 369 0.07 11.96 30.09
C ILE A 369 -1.25 12.28 29.40
N PHE A 370 -1.84 11.30 28.73
CA PHE A 370 -3.06 11.44 27.92
C PHE A 370 -4.27 10.94 28.70
N VAL A 371 -5.35 11.73 28.67
CA VAL A 371 -6.65 11.41 29.27
C VAL A 371 -7.75 11.95 28.37
N ASN A 372 -8.61 11.08 27.88
CA ASN A 372 -9.65 11.37 26.90
C ASN A 372 -9.06 12.11 25.68
N ASN A 373 -9.55 13.32 25.40
CA ASN A 373 -9.09 14.17 24.29
C ASN A 373 -8.05 15.21 24.66
N GLN A 374 -7.51 15.11 25.88
CA GLN A 374 -6.56 16.05 26.45
C GLN A 374 -5.27 15.35 26.87
N TYR A 375 -4.22 16.13 27.03
CA TYR A 375 -2.99 15.65 27.63
C TYR A 375 -2.41 16.69 28.59
N TRP A 376 -1.62 16.21 29.54
CA TRP A 376 -0.83 16.97 30.49
C TRP A 376 0.65 16.74 30.18
N ARG A 377 1.47 17.72 30.55
CA ARG A 377 2.92 17.63 30.42
C ARG A 377 3.57 17.87 31.77
N ARG A 378 4.54 17.03 32.11
CA ARG A 378 5.25 17.07 33.40
C ARG A 378 6.76 17.07 33.19
N VAL A 379 7.47 17.91 33.93
CA VAL A 379 8.94 17.93 34.00
C VAL A 379 9.39 17.18 35.25
N TYR A 380 10.44 16.36 35.14
CA TYR A 380 10.95 15.54 36.25
C TYR A 380 12.16 16.14 36.99
N ASP A 381 12.37 17.45 36.86
CA ASP A 381 13.51 18.20 37.41
C ASP A 381 13.12 18.98 38.69
N GLN A 382 14.03 18.99 39.68
CA GLN A 382 13.98 19.84 40.90
C GLN A 382 12.82 19.65 41.89
N GLY A 383 12.38 18.41 42.17
CA GLY A 383 11.56 18.10 43.36
C GLY A 383 10.13 18.66 43.37
N ARG A 384 9.68 19.30 42.29
CA ARG A 384 8.29 19.77 42.14
C ARG A 384 7.45 18.68 41.49
N ASN A 385 6.49 18.14 42.25
CA ASN A 385 5.48 17.22 41.71
C ASN A 385 4.30 18.01 41.11
N GLN A 386 4.54 18.79 40.05
CA GLN A 386 3.50 19.62 39.42
C GLN A 386 3.53 19.52 37.89
N MET A 387 2.37 19.72 37.27
CA MET A 387 2.23 19.80 35.81
C MET A 387 2.73 21.15 35.31
N ASP A 388 3.17 21.20 34.05
CA ASP A 388 3.55 22.46 33.40
C ASP A 388 2.34 23.42 33.35
N VAL A 389 2.61 24.72 33.52
CA VAL A 389 1.59 25.76 33.38
C VAL A 389 0.98 25.73 31.97
N GLY A 390 -0.35 25.91 31.88
CA GLY A 390 -1.07 25.93 30.61
C GLY A 390 -1.58 24.56 30.14
N TYR A 391 -1.63 23.57 31.04
CA TYR A 391 -2.19 22.23 30.81
C TYR A 391 -3.46 21.99 31.66
N PRO A 392 -4.42 21.16 31.20
CA PRO A 392 -4.37 20.32 29.99
C PRO A 392 -4.47 21.09 28.67
N ARG A 393 -4.03 20.45 27.58
CA ARG A 393 -4.20 20.92 26.20
C ARG A 393 -4.86 19.82 25.36
N TYR A 394 -5.51 20.20 24.26
CA TYR A 394 -6.14 19.24 23.35
C TYR A 394 -5.12 18.51 22.49
N ILE A 395 -5.30 17.19 22.35
CA ILE A 395 -4.43 16.33 21.54
C ILE A 395 -4.40 16.81 20.09
N THR A 396 -5.58 17.08 19.51
CA THR A 396 -5.75 17.49 18.12
C THR A 396 -5.03 18.79 17.76
N GLN A 397 -4.79 19.67 18.74
CA GLN A 397 -4.13 20.95 18.53
C GLN A 397 -2.60 20.80 18.48
N ASP A 398 -2.04 19.94 19.32
CA ASP A 398 -0.59 19.85 19.49
C ASP A 398 0.04 18.65 18.77
N PHE A 399 -0.75 17.63 18.47
CA PHE A 399 -0.35 16.42 17.77
C PHE A 399 -1.21 16.19 16.51
N PRO A 400 -1.08 17.03 15.47
CA PRO A 400 -1.84 16.85 14.25
C PRO A 400 -1.57 15.48 13.61
N GLY A 401 -2.64 14.80 13.22
CA GLY A 401 -2.58 13.51 12.52
C GLY A 401 -2.70 12.26 13.39
N ILE A 402 -2.61 12.36 14.72
CA ILE A 402 -2.73 11.18 15.62
C ILE A 402 -4.16 10.89 16.08
N GLY A 403 -5.12 11.74 15.72
CA GLY A 403 -6.50 11.64 16.19
C GLY A 403 -6.78 12.47 17.45
N SER A 404 -7.87 12.16 18.13
CA SER A 404 -8.32 12.86 19.34
C SER A 404 -8.20 12.03 20.61
N LYS A 405 -7.62 10.83 20.54
CA LYS A 405 -7.46 9.89 21.64
C LYS A 405 -6.14 9.14 21.47
N VAL A 406 -5.58 8.65 22.58
CA VAL A 406 -4.40 7.76 22.57
C VAL A 406 -4.65 6.60 23.54
N ASP A 407 -4.67 5.36 23.04
CA ASP A 407 -4.84 4.12 23.81
C ASP A 407 -3.54 3.61 24.44
N ALA A 408 -2.41 3.87 23.80
CA ALA A 408 -1.09 3.52 24.30
C ALA A 408 -0.04 4.43 23.66
N ALA A 409 1.05 4.71 24.37
CA ALA A 409 2.13 5.52 23.86
C ALA A 409 3.49 5.04 24.36
N PHE A 410 4.49 5.02 23.49
CA PHE A 410 5.87 4.74 23.90
C PHE A 410 6.86 5.49 23.00
N GLU A 411 8.09 5.61 23.47
CA GLU A 411 9.20 6.15 22.70
C GLU A 411 10.10 5.00 22.26
N ASN A 412 10.56 5.05 21.02
CA ASN A 412 11.52 4.08 20.51
C ASN A 412 12.39 4.75 19.42
N TYR A 413 13.71 4.68 19.59
CA TYR A 413 14.72 5.22 18.66
C TYR A 413 14.47 6.68 18.19
N GLY A 414 13.97 7.55 19.07
CA GLY A 414 13.74 8.97 18.80
C GLY A 414 12.34 9.31 18.25
N TYR A 415 11.50 8.32 18.00
CA TYR A 415 10.11 8.51 17.56
C TYR A 415 9.13 8.21 18.69
N LEU A 416 8.02 8.93 18.70
CA LEU A 416 6.89 8.63 19.56
C LEU A 416 5.88 7.79 18.79
N TYR A 417 5.39 6.72 19.39
CA TYR A 417 4.38 5.87 18.79
C TYR A 417 3.09 6.05 19.57
N PHE A 418 2.02 6.44 18.89
CA PHE A 418 0.70 6.67 19.48
C PHE A 418 -0.31 5.69 18.90
N SER A 419 -0.90 4.85 19.74
CA SER A 419 -1.95 3.93 19.33
C SER A 419 -3.33 4.57 19.44
N ASP A 420 -4.16 4.41 18.41
CA ASP A 420 -5.60 4.73 18.40
C ASP A 420 -6.33 3.53 17.78
N GLY A 421 -6.98 2.75 18.65
CA GLY A 421 -7.48 1.43 18.33
C GLY A 421 -6.35 0.52 17.81
N PRO A 422 -6.56 -0.19 16.68
CA PRO A 422 -5.56 -1.11 16.14
C PRO A 422 -4.40 -0.42 15.41
N ARG A 423 -4.52 0.88 15.14
CA ARG A 423 -3.55 1.67 14.38
C ARG A 423 -2.55 2.31 15.32
N GLN A 424 -1.35 2.52 14.81
CA GLN A 424 -0.29 3.21 15.53
C GLN A 424 0.43 4.22 14.64
N SER A 425 0.42 5.47 15.05
CA SER A 425 1.10 6.56 14.37
C SER A 425 2.54 6.66 14.86
N GLU A 426 3.52 6.47 13.97
CA GLU A 426 4.91 6.82 14.23
C GLU A 426 5.08 8.33 14.04
N TYR A 427 5.41 9.04 15.10
CA TYR A 427 5.34 10.49 15.19
C TYR A 427 6.71 11.09 15.47
N TYR A 428 7.11 12.04 14.61
CA TYR A 428 8.35 12.76 14.78
C TYR A 428 8.09 14.12 15.43
N LEU A 429 8.34 14.20 16.74
CA LEU A 429 8.00 15.35 17.56
C LEU A 429 8.64 16.68 17.09
N PRO A 430 9.92 16.74 16.65
CA PRO A 430 10.52 18.01 16.22
C PRO A 430 9.80 18.70 15.06
N TYR A 431 9.22 17.93 14.13
CA TYR A 431 8.42 18.46 13.00
C TYR A 431 6.90 18.38 13.23
N ARG A 432 6.47 17.85 14.38
CA ARG A 432 5.06 17.66 14.73
C ARG A 432 4.25 16.95 13.64
N ARG A 433 4.76 15.83 13.11
CA ARG A 433 4.14 15.12 11.99
C ARG A 433 4.15 13.60 12.18
N VAL A 434 3.08 12.95 11.71
CA VAL A 434 3.02 11.49 11.51
C VAL A 434 3.89 11.11 10.32
N MET A 435 4.88 10.25 10.54
CA MET A 435 5.77 9.73 9.50
C MET A 435 5.10 8.60 8.71
N ARG A 436 4.43 7.69 9.43
CA ARG A 436 3.61 6.62 8.86
C ARG A 436 2.65 6.07 9.90
N VAL A 437 1.67 5.30 9.44
CA VAL A 437 0.73 4.55 10.28
C VAL A 437 1.02 3.07 10.14
N LEU A 438 1.12 2.39 11.27
CA LEU A 438 1.38 0.96 11.41
C LEU A 438 0.17 0.27 12.07
N LEU A 439 0.19 -1.05 12.12
CA LEU A 439 -0.74 -1.83 12.93
C LEU A 439 -0.04 -2.36 14.19
N ASN A 440 -0.73 -2.34 15.32
CA ASN A 440 -0.18 -2.68 16.64
C ASN A 440 0.52 -4.05 16.69
N TYR A 441 -0.01 -5.07 15.99
CA TYR A 441 0.56 -6.42 16.00
C TYR A 441 1.93 -6.52 15.33
N GLY A 442 2.33 -5.55 14.50
CA GLY A 442 3.64 -5.54 13.85
C GLY A 442 4.80 -5.59 14.85
N TRP A 443 4.59 -5.13 16.08
CA TRP A 443 5.57 -5.19 17.17
C TRP A 443 5.72 -6.56 17.82
N LEU A 444 4.74 -7.44 17.63
CA LEU A 444 4.73 -8.77 18.22
C LEU A 444 5.34 -9.82 17.27
N ASN A 445 5.88 -9.41 16.12
CA ASN A 445 6.37 -10.32 15.06
C ASN A 445 5.32 -11.36 14.63
N CYS A 446 4.04 -11.03 14.75
CA CYS A 446 2.94 -11.88 14.30
C CYS A 446 2.66 -11.62 12.81
N TYR A 447 3.50 -12.16 11.93
CA TYR A 447 3.34 -12.11 10.46
C TYR A 447 2.80 -13.46 9.92
#